data_AF-R9VXJ6-F1
#
_entry.id   AF-R9VXJ6-F1
#
_cell.length_a   1.000
_cell.length_b   1.000
_cell.length_c   1.000
_cell.angle_alpha   90.00
_cell.angle_beta   90.00
_cell.angle_gamma   90.00
#
_symmetry.space_group_name_H-M   'P 1'
#
loop_
_entity.id
_entity.type
_entity.pdbx_description
1 polymer ?
#
loop_
_entity_poly.entity_id
_entity_poly.type
_entity_poly.pdbx_seq_one_letter_code
_entity_poly.pdbx_strand_id
1 'polypeptide(L)'
;MPNGSFKKISLSSYKGKWVVLFFYPLDFTFVCPTEVIAFSDSVSRFSELNCEVLACSIDSEYAHLQWTLQDRKKGGLGTMAIPILADKTKNIARSYGVLEESQGVAYRG
;
A
#
# COMPACT_ATOMS: atom_id res chain seq x y z
N MET A 1 -5.67 3.32 3.65
CA MET A 1 -7.03 3.90 3.59
C MET A 1 -7.08 5.09 4.53
N PRO A 2 -7.05 6.33 4.01
CA PRO A 2 -7.31 7.49 4.85
C PRO A 2 -8.72 7.32 5.45
N ASN A 3 -8.83 7.39 6.78
CA ASN A 3 -10.08 7.26 7.53
C ASN A 3 -10.76 5.86 7.53
N GLY A 4 -10.03 4.78 7.20
CA GLY A 4 -10.55 3.40 7.33
C GLY A 4 -11.73 3.07 6.41
N SER A 5 -11.85 3.75 5.27
CA SER A 5 -12.94 3.56 4.30
C SER A 5 -12.46 2.90 3.00
N PHE A 6 -13.34 2.14 2.37
CA PHE A 6 -13.09 1.54 1.06
C PHE A 6 -13.43 2.52 -0.07
N LYS A 7 -12.50 2.66 -1.03
CA LYS A 7 -12.68 3.50 -2.21
C LYS A 7 -12.05 2.85 -3.43
N LYS A 8 -12.73 2.94 -4.58
CA LYS A 8 -12.13 2.59 -5.87
C LYS A 8 -11.19 3.70 -6.33
N ILE A 9 -9.98 3.33 -6.72
CA ILE A 9 -8.93 4.25 -7.16
C ILE A 9 -8.44 3.78 -8.53
N SER A 10 -8.18 4.71 -9.44
CA SER A 10 -7.49 4.44 -10.70
C SER A 10 -6.26 5.33 -10.82
N LEU A 11 -5.19 4.81 -11.45
CA LEU A 11 -3.97 5.59 -11.68
C LEU A 11 -4.24 6.87 -12.49
N SER A 12 -5.23 6.82 -13.39
CA SER A 12 -5.65 7.97 -14.19
C SER A 12 -6.17 9.15 -13.35
N SER A 13 -6.66 8.92 -12.13
CA SER A 13 -7.07 9.98 -11.20
C SER A 13 -5.89 10.82 -10.68
N TYR A 14 -4.65 10.35 -10.87
CA TYR A 14 -3.43 11.03 -10.42
C TYR A 14 -2.68 11.74 -11.55
N LYS A 15 -3.26 11.86 -12.74
CA LYS A 15 -2.65 12.61 -13.85
C LYS A 15 -2.31 14.04 -13.42
N GLY A 16 -1.10 14.49 -13.77
CA GLY A 16 -0.59 15.81 -13.38
C GLY A 16 0.08 15.84 -11.99
N LYS A 17 0.15 14.70 -11.30
CA LYS A 17 0.93 14.50 -10.07
C LYS A 17 1.98 13.43 -10.28
N TRP A 18 3.05 13.50 -9.51
CA TRP A 18 3.95 12.35 -9.35
C TRP A 18 3.26 11.28 -8.51
N VAL A 19 3.55 10.01 -8.79
CA VAL A 19 3.00 8.89 -8.03
C VAL A 19 4.14 7.95 -7.66
N VAL A 20 4.36 7.78 -6.36
CA VAL A 20 5.13 6.68 -5.81
C VAL A 20 4.14 5.54 -5.56
N LEU A 21 4.15 4.55 -6.44
CA LEU A 21 3.48 3.28 -6.22
C LEU A 21 4.56 2.26 -5.83
N PHE A 22 4.47 1.74 -4.61
CA PHE A 22 5.40 0.73 -4.12
C PHE A 22 4.64 -0.54 -3.73
N PHE A 23 5.33 -1.68 -3.86
CA PHE A 23 4.77 -2.99 -3.59
C PHE A 23 5.41 -3.60 -2.34
N TYR A 24 4.61 -4.35 -1.59
CA TYR A 24 5.10 -5.17 -0.49
C TYR A 24 4.48 -6.57 -0.56
N PRO A 25 5.18 -7.62 -0.07
CA PRO A 25 4.75 -9.00 -0.30
C PRO A 25 3.38 -9.35 0.31
N LEU A 26 3.22 -9.13 1.62
CA LEU A 26 2.06 -9.59 2.40
C LEU A 26 1.82 -8.71 3.64
N ASP A 27 0.54 -8.49 3.94
CA ASP A 27 0.05 -7.99 5.22
C ASP A 27 0.45 -8.92 6.39
N PHE A 28 0.51 -8.39 7.61
CA PHE A 28 0.78 -9.14 8.85
C PHE A 28 2.12 -9.89 8.90
N THR A 29 3.11 -9.48 8.10
CA THR A 29 4.49 -9.99 8.15
C THR A 29 5.45 -9.01 8.83
N PHE A 30 6.63 -9.47 9.22
CA PHE A 30 7.51 -8.75 10.16
C PHE A 30 8.25 -7.53 9.58
N VAL A 31 8.52 -7.50 8.28
CA VAL A 31 9.36 -6.46 7.64
C VAL A 31 8.52 -5.48 6.81
N CYS A 32 7.29 -5.83 6.42
CA CYS A 32 6.41 -4.94 5.66
C CYS A 32 5.90 -3.69 6.41
N PRO A 33 5.57 -3.72 7.72
CA PRO A 33 4.91 -2.57 8.35
C PRO A 33 5.83 -1.35 8.45
N THR A 34 7.14 -1.54 8.59
CA THR A 34 8.09 -0.43 8.76
C THR A 34 8.12 0.50 7.55
N GLU A 35 8.09 -0.03 6.33
CA GLU A 35 8.12 0.78 5.10
C GLU A 35 6.79 1.51 4.90
N VAL A 36 5.68 0.78 5.04
CA VAL A 36 4.33 1.34 4.88
C VAL A 36 4.09 2.46 5.89
N ILE A 37 4.50 2.27 7.15
CA ILE A 37 4.45 3.28 8.20
C ILE A 37 5.36 4.47 7.86
N ALA A 38 6.61 4.25 7.46
CA ALA A 38 7.54 5.33 7.16
C ALA A 38 7.07 6.25 6.03
N PHE A 39 6.49 5.67 4.96
CA PHE A 39 5.88 6.44 3.89
C PHE A 39 4.64 7.20 4.35
N SER A 40 3.78 6.56 5.15
CA SER A 40 2.60 7.22 5.71
C SER A 40 2.95 8.41 6.60
N ASP A 41 3.92 8.24 7.50
CA ASP A 41 4.35 9.29 8.43
C ASP A 41 5.07 10.44 7.70
N SER A 42 5.66 10.17 6.53
CA SER A 42 6.37 11.16 5.70
C SER A 42 5.54 11.73 4.55
N VAL A 43 4.25 11.35 4.41
CA VAL A 43 3.45 11.66 3.20
C VAL A 43 3.34 13.15 2.91
N SER A 44 3.35 14.01 3.93
CA SER A 44 3.29 15.47 3.77
C SER A 44 4.43 16.01 2.91
N ARG A 45 5.64 15.45 3.07
CA ARG A 45 6.83 15.83 2.29
C ARG A 45 6.67 15.49 0.80
N PHE A 46 5.97 14.40 0.49
CA PHE A 46 5.64 14.05 -0.89
C PHE A 46 4.55 14.97 -1.44
N SER A 47 3.54 15.28 -0.64
CA SER A 47 2.46 16.19 -1.04
C SER A 47 2.97 17.60 -1.38
N GLU A 48 3.95 18.12 -0.63
CA GLU A 48 4.65 19.39 -0.93
C GLU A 48 5.31 19.40 -2.32
N LEU A 49 5.71 18.23 -2.82
CA LEU A 49 6.32 18.04 -4.14
C LEU A 49 5.30 17.66 -5.23
N ASN A 50 4.00 17.84 -4.97
CA ASN A 50 2.91 17.40 -5.85
C ASN A 50 3.03 15.90 -6.19
N CYS A 51 3.38 15.09 -5.18
CA CYS A 51 3.55 13.65 -5.26
C CYS A 51 2.59 12.91 -4.33
N GLU A 52 1.99 11.85 -4.84
CA GLU A 52 1.10 10.96 -4.12
C GLU A 52 1.82 9.64 -3.84
N VAL A 53 1.50 8.99 -2.72
CA VAL A 53 2.13 7.73 -2.31
C VAL A 53 1.06 6.67 -2.14
N LEU A 54 1.24 5.51 -2.76
CA LEU A 54 0.32 4.38 -2.77
C LEU A 54 1.09 3.11 -2.42
N ALA A 55 0.62 2.38 -1.41
CA ALA A 55 1.10 1.04 -1.12
C ALA A 55 0.24 0.01 -1.88
N CYS A 56 0.81 -1.13 -2.27
CA CYS A 56 0.07 -2.21 -2.91
C CYS A 56 0.58 -3.59 -2.49
N SER A 57 -0.34 -4.52 -2.19
CA SER A 57 -0.03 -5.95 -2.09
C SER A 57 -1.14 -6.78 -2.74
N ILE A 58 -0.97 -8.10 -2.73
CA ILE A 58 -1.96 -9.05 -3.25
C ILE A 58 -3.14 -9.29 -2.29
N ASP A 59 -3.06 -8.73 -1.08
CA ASP A 59 -4.05 -8.94 -0.03
C ASP A 59 -5.38 -8.26 -0.34
N SER A 60 -6.42 -8.63 0.41
CA SER A 60 -7.74 -8.00 0.29
C SER A 60 -7.82 -6.67 1.02
N GLU A 61 -8.74 -5.82 0.58
CA GLU A 61 -9.11 -4.58 1.25
C GLU A 61 -9.53 -4.79 2.71
N TYR A 62 -10.11 -5.96 3.03
CA TYR A 62 -10.49 -6.34 4.39
C TYR A 62 -9.27 -6.68 5.25
N ALA A 63 -8.27 -7.36 4.68
CA ALA A 63 -6.99 -7.62 5.35
C ALA A 63 -6.29 -6.30 5.67
N HIS A 64 -6.22 -5.39 4.69
CA HIS A 64 -5.68 -4.05 4.91
C HIS A 64 -6.40 -3.31 6.03
N LEU A 65 -7.74 -3.34 6.06
CA LEU A 65 -8.52 -2.71 7.12
C LEU A 65 -8.13 -3.26 8.48
N GLN A 66 -8.15 -4.58 8.62
CA GLN A 66 -7.80 -5.22 9.88
C GLN A 66 -6.37 -4.88 10.32
N TRP A 67 -5.44 -4.79 9.37
CA TRP A 67 -4.05 -4.44 9.66
C TRP A 67 -3.88 -2.99 10.13
N THR A 68 -4.69 -2.06 9.60
CA THR A 68 -4.75 -0.67 10.09
C THR A 68 -5.42 -0.53 11.46
N LEU A 69 -6.30 -1.43 11.85
CA LEU A 69 -6.94 -1.43 13.18
C LEU A 69 -6.01 -1.97 14.28
N GLN A 70 -4.97 -2.72 13.91
CA GLN A 70 -3.99 -3.27 14.85
C GLN A 70 -2.94 -2.22 15.24
N ASP A 71 -2.59 -2.19 16.52
CA ASP A 71 -1.59 -1.29 17.07
C ASP A 71 -0.19 -1.58 16.49
N ARG A 72 0.58 -0.52 16.20
CA ARG A 72 1.95 -0.62 15.67
C ARG A 72 2.87 -1.47 16.56
N LYS A 73 2.74 -1.39 17.89
CA LYS A 73 3.50 -2.20 18.86
C LYS A 73 3.18 -3.69 18.77
N LYS A 74 2.02 -4.04 18.20
CA LYS A 74 1.59 -5.42 17.96
C LYS A 74 1.84 -5.86 16.51
N GLY A 75 2.60 -5.10 15.71
CA GLY A 75 2.86 -5.42 14.29
C GLY A 75 1.78 -4.96 13.32
N GLY A 76 0.83 -4.12 13.77
CA GLY A 76 -0.13 -3.46 12.90
C GLY A 76 0.42 -2.20 12.25
N LEU A 77 -0.40 -1.57 11.40
CA LEU A 77 -0.06 -0.28 10.79
C LEU A 77 -0.53 0.92 11.61
N GLY A 78 -1.60 0.75 12.40
CA GLY A 78 -2.34 1.86 12.98
C GLY A 78 -2.97 2.78 11.92
N THR A 79 -3.21 4.04 12.30
CA THR A 79 -3.77 5.04 11.39
C THR A 79 -2.85 5.29 10.20
N MET A 80 -3.42 5.23 9.00
CA MET A 80 -2.70 5.39 7.74
C MET A 80 -3.15 6.64 7.00
N ALA A 81 -2.17 7.44 6.56
CA ALA A 81 -2.40 8.64 5.75
C ALA A 81 -2.37 8.34 4.24
N ILE A 82 -1.84 7.18 3.84
CA ILE A 82 -1.77 6.75 2.45
C ILE A 82 -2.84 5.69 2.11
N PRO A 83 -3.28 5.60 0.85
CA PRO A 83 -4.03 4.46 0.33
C PRO A 83 -3.17 3.18 0.34
N ILE A 84 -3.84 2.05 0.57
CA ILE A 84 -3.27 0.71 0.44
C ILE A 84 -4.17 -0.03 -0.56
N LEU A 85 -3.60 -0.43 -1.68
CA LEU A 85 -4.29 -1.01 -2.82
C LEU A 85 -4.29 -2.55 -2.71
N ALA A 86 -5.50 -3.10 -2.76
CA ALA A 86 -5.73 -4.54 -2.78
C ALA A 86 -5.69 -5.08 -4.22
N ASP A 87 -4.59 -5.74 -4.62
CA ASP A 87 -4.46 -6.42 -5.90
C ASP A 87 -4.78 -7.92 -5.79
N LYS A 88 -6.01 -8.24 -5.35
CA LYS A 88 -6.49 -9.62 -5.21
C LYS A 88 -6.35 -10.46 -6.49
N THR A 89 -6.43 -9.81 -7.64
CA THR A 89 -6.30 -10.47 -8.95
C THR A 89 -4.86 -10.67 -9.39
N LYS A 90 -3.89 -10.08 -8.69
CA LYS A 90 -2.46 -10.06 -9.03
C LYS A 90 -2.15 -9.38 -10.36
N ASN A 91 -3.12 -8.64 -10.91
CA ASN A 91 -3.00 -8.04 -12.24
C ASN A 91 -2.16 -6.78 -12.21
N ILE A 92 -2.21 -6.01 -11.13
CA ILE A 92 -1.39 -4.81 -10.95
C ILE A 92 0.06 -5.25 -10.79
N ALA A 93 0.36 -6.12 -9.83
CA ALA A 93 1.71 -6.64 -9.59
C ALA A 93 2.31 -7.29 -10.85
N ARG A 94 1.52 -8.07 -11.60
CA ARG A 94 1.95 -8.66 -12.87
C ARG A 94 2.24 -7.61 -13.93
N SER A 95 1.37 -6.60 -14.08
CA SER A 95 1.56 -5.52 -15.07
C SER A 95 2.79 -4.66 -14.78
N TYR A 96 3.16 -4.54 -13.51
CA TYR A 96 4.38 -3.85 -13.08
C TYR A 96 5.62 -4.76 -13.06
N GLY A 97 5.49 -6.04 -13.43
CA GLY A 97 6.61 -6.99 -13.49
C GLY A 97 7.16 -7.38 -12.11
N VAL A 98 6.40 -7.14 -11.05
CA VAL A 98 6.81 -7.38 -9.66
C VAL A 98 6.11 -8.57 -9.02
N LEU A 99 5.27 -9.30 -9.75
CA LEU A 99 4.65 -10.52 -9.23
C LEU A 99 5.65 -11.68 -9.24
N GLU A 100 5.86 -12.29 -8.08
CA GLU A 100 6.52 -13.58 -7.97
C GLU A 100 5.49 -14.69 -8.22
N GLU A 101 5.45 -15.21 -9.45
CA GLU A 101 4.40 -16.15 -9.88
C GLU A 101 4.38 -17.47 -9.05
N SER A 102 5.53 -17.93 -8.54
CA SER A 102 5.64 -19.17 -7.76
C SER A 102 4.99 -19.08 -6.38
N GLN A 103 5.18 -17.99 -5.66
CA GLN A 103 4.62 -17.80 -4.32
C GLN A 103 3.33 -16.99 -4.35
N GLY A 104 3.04 -16.31 -5.46
CA GLY A 104 1.83 -15.53 -5.64
C GLY A 104 1.81 -14.24 -4.83
N VAL A 105 2.98 -13.68 -4.53
CA VAL A 105 3.20 -12.43 -3.77
C VAL A 105 3.92 -11.41 -4.64
N ALA A 106 3.83 -10.13 -4.28
CA ALA A 106 4.63 -9.11 -4.94
C ALA A 106 6.06 -9.06 -4.36
N TYR A 107 7.05 -8.80 -5.22
CA TYR A 107 8.38 -8.38 -4.77
C TYR A 107 8.27 -7.06 -4.02
N ARG A 108 9.18 -6.87 -3.07
CA ARG A 108 9.32 -5.62 -2.33
C ARG A 108 10.08 -4.61 -3.20
N GLY A 109 9.53 -3.42 -3.39
CA GLY A 109 10.16 -2.34 -4.16
C GLY A 109 9.19 -1.25 -4.60
#